data_AF-B4S7N4-F1
#
_entry.id   AF-B4S7N4-F1
#
_cell.length_a   1.000
_cell.length_b   1.000
_cell.length_c   1.000
_cell.angle_alpha   90.00
_cell.angle_beta   90.00
_cell.angle_gamma   90.00
#
_symmetry.space_group_name_H-M   'P 1'
#
loop_
_entity.id
_entity.type
_entity.pdbx_description
1 polymer ?
#
loop_
_entity_poly.entity_id
_entity_poly.type
_entity_poly.pdbx_seq_one_letter_code
_entity_poly.pdbx_strand_id
1 'polypeptide(L)'
;MKQSLTFLKQLCVLLLFVGLSACGSNSDTLKAEIEENMQSVSDQLTALNSTKMEQESVVDGLEEDLKWEYSPEFETAVKAYVAEVDNLKENIAELDAIYDALGGYLVKLNAGPLEFSQTLIEEMAEEKIDRAEEISADNEEIQEKLYDLGDKIDEL
;
A
#
# COMPACT_ATOMS: atom_id res chain seq x y z
N MET A 1 16.98 -17.49 2.81
CA MET A 1 16.19 -17.35 1.56
C MET A 1 16.44 -15.94 1.03
N LYS A 2 16.89 -15.75 -0.22
CA LYS A 2 17.33 -14.42 -0.75
C LYS A 2 16.59 -14.02 -2.05
N GLN A 3 15.45 -14.65 -2.34
CA GLN A 3 14.79 -14.50 -3.64
C GLN A 3 13.52 -13.62 -3.62
N SER A 4 12.90 -13.38 -2.46
CA SER A 4 11.64 -12.60 -2.37
C SER A 4 11.83 -11.10 -2.58
N LEU A 5 12.92 -10.51 -2.07
CA LEU A 5 13.26 -9.08 -2.20
C LEU A 5 13.48 -8.60 -3.65
N THR A 6 13.64 -9.52 -4.60
CA THR A 6 13.88 -9.18 -6.01
C THR A 6 12.61 -8.87 -6.79
N PHE A 7 11.44 -9.37 -6.37
CA PHE A 7 10.19 -9.18 -7.11
C PHE A 7 9.65 -7.76 -6.99
N LEU A 8 9.67 -7.19 -5.77
CA LEU A 8 9.19 -5.82 -5.52
C LEU A 8 10.07 -4.78 -6.22
N LYS A 9 11.40 -4.95 -6.15
CA LYS A 9 12.36 -4.09 -6.87
C LYS A 9 12.24 -4.14 -8.40
N GLN A 10 11.71 -5.22 -8.97
CA GLN A 10 11.55 -5.33 -10.42
C GLN A 10 10.27 -4.65 -10.94
N LEU A 11 9.25 -4.48 -10.09
CA LEU A 11 8.01 -3.79 -10.46
C LEU A 11 8.26 -2.28 -10.62
N CYS A 12 9.05 -1.67 -9.71
CA CYS A 12 9.28 -0.23 -9.69
C CYS A 12 10.12 0.31 -10.87
N VAL A 13 10.85 -0.54 -11.59
CA VAL A 13 11.72 -0.09 -12.71
C VAL A 13 10.93 0.12 -14.00
N LEU A 14 9.69 -0.36 -14.10
CA LEU A 14 8.89 -0.28 -15.32
C LEU A 14 8.01 0.98 -15.44
N LEU A 15 7.80 1.73 -14.36
CA LEU A 15 6.89 2.88 -14.31
C LEU A 15 7.53 4.22 -14.72
N LEU A 16 8.83 4.26 -15.04
CA LEU A 16 9.57 5.51 -15.29
C LEU A 16 9.55 6.04 -16.75
N PHE A 17 8.60 5.62 -17.59
CA PHE A 17 8.45 6.18 -18.95
C PHE A 17 7.14 6.95 -19.13
N VAL A 18 6.90 7.95 -18.28
CA VAL A 18 5.93 9.01 -18.55
C VAL A 18 6.54 9.97 -19.57
N GLY A 19 5.97 9.99 -20.78
CA GLY A 19 6.44 10.85 -21.85
C GLY A 19 5.68 10.67 -23.16
N LEU A 20 4.36 10.53 -23.13
CA LEU A 20 3.53 10.60 -24.33
C LEU A 20 2.36 11.55 -24.13
N SER A 21 2.70 12.85 -24.11
CA SER A 21 1.77 13.90 -24.50
C SER A 21 1.44 13.72 -25.98
N ALA A 22 0.33 13.05 -26.29
CA ALA A 22 -0.18 12.88 -27.65
C ALA A 22 -1.72 13.02 -27.69
N CYS A 23 -2.18 14.27 -27.75
CA CYS A 23 -3.35 14.77 -28.48
C CYS A 23 -4.41 13.73 -28.90
N GLY A 24 -5.18 13.27 -27.92
CA GLY A 24 -6.49 12.63 -28.02
C GLY A 24 -7.35 13.22 -26.90
N SER A 25 -8.68 13.01 -26.86
CA SER A 25 -9.51 13.67 -25.84
C SER A 25 -8.92 13.51 -24.43
N ASN A 26 -8.66 14.60 -23.69
CA ASN A 26 -7.97 14.56 -22.38
C ASN A 26 -8.58 13.51 -21.43
N SER A 27 -9.87 13.23 -21.59
CA SER A 27 -10.58 12.21 -20.82
C SER A 27 -10.09 10.78 -21.07
N ASP A 28 -9.68 10.39 -22.28
CA ASP A 28 -9.25 9.01 -22.54
C ASP A 28 -7.88 8.72 -21.93
N THR A 29 -6.99 9.72 -21.93
CA THR A 29 -5.69 9.65 -21.25
C THR A 29 -5.87 9.54 -19.74
N LEU A 30 -6.68 10.41 -19.14
CA LEU A 30 -6.97 10.36 -17.71
C LEU A 30 -7.63 9.05 -17.28
N LYS A 31 -8.53 8.48 -18.10
CA LYS A 31 -9.12 7.16 -17.84
C LYS A 31 -8.06 6.06 -17.81
N ALA A 32 -7.17 6.04 -18.80
CA ALA A 32 -6.11 5.04 -18.88
C ALA A 32 -5.16 5.14 -17.67
N GLU A 33 -4.82 6.35 -17.25
CA GLU A 33 -4.00 6.60 -16.05
C GLU A 33 -4.69 6.14 -14.76
N ILE A 34 -5.98 6.44 -14.60
CA ILE A 34 -6.76 5.94 -13.47
C ILE A 34 -6.83 4.41 -13.47
N GLU A 35 -7.06 3.78 -14.63
CA GLU A 35 -7.11 2.32 -14.77
C GLU A 35 -5.76 1.65 -14.42
N GLU A 36 -4.64 2.21 -14.89
CA GLU A 36 -3.30 1.73 -14.57
C GLU A 36 -3.02 1.84 -13.06
N ASN A 37 -3.34 2.97 -12.45
CA ASN A 37 -3.14 3.17 -11.02
C ASN A 37 -4.04 2.27 -10.17
N MET A 38 -5.30 2.07 -10.57
CA MET A 38 -6.17 1.09 -9.92
C MET A 38 -5.57 -0.31 -9.97
N GLN A 39 -4.99 -0.72 -11.10
CA GLN A 39 -4.32 -2.01 -11.22
C GLN A 39 -3.12 -2.10 -10.27
N SER A 40 -2.28 -1.06 -10.22
CA SER A 40 -1.14 -0.97 -9.31
C SER A 40 -1.59 -1.09 -7.84
N VAL A 41 -2.58 -0.30 -7.42
CA VAL A 41 -3.14 -0.34 -6.06
C VAL A 41 -3.75 -1.72 -5.75
N SER A 42 -4.45 -2.34 -6.69
CA SER A 42 -4.99 -3.70 -6.51
C SER A 42 -3.90 -4.75 -6.29
N ASP A 43 -2.80 -4.67 -7.04
CA ASP A 43 -1.67 -5.59 -6.89
C ASP A 43 -0.96 -5.39 -5.54
N GLN A 44 -0.77 -4.13 -5.12
CA GLN A 44 -0.25 -3.79 -3.81
C GLN A 44 -1.17 -4.31 -2.68
N LEU A 45 -2.47 -4.07 -2.76
CA LEU A 45 -3.45 -4.57 -1.78
C LEU A 45 -3.42 -6.09 -1.67
N THR A 46 -3.26 -6.80 -2.78
CA THR A 46 -3.13 -8.26 -2.78
C THR A 46 -1.89 -8.71 -2.02
N ALA A 47 -0.74 -8.10 -2.30
CA ALA A 47 0.51 -8.41 -1.61
C ALA A 47 0.44 -8.09 -0.12
N LEU A 48 -0.01 -6.88 0.23
CA LEU A 48 -0.10 -6.39 1.61
C LEU A 48 -1.11 -7.19 2.44
N ASN A 49 -2.23 -7.64 1.87
CA ASN A 49 -3.16 -8.52 2.59
C ASN A 49 -2.53 -9.88 2.92
N SER A 50 -1.72 -10.44 2.03
CA SER A 50 -0.95 -11.65 2.33
C SER A 50 0.04 -11.40 3.47
N THR A 51 0.81 -10.32 3.38
CA THR A 51 1.76 -9.92 4.44
C THR A 51 1.05 -9.71 5.77
N LYS A 52 -0.08 -8.98 5.80
CA LYS A 52 -0.88 -8.78 7.01
C LYS A 52 -1.26 -10.09 7.67
N MET A 53 -1.78 -11.06 6.90
CA MET A 53 -2.15 -12.37 7.46
C MET A 53 -0.96 -13.09 8.09
N GLU A 54 0.21 -13.01 7.47
CA GLU A 54 1.45 -13.56 8.03
C GLU A 54 1.84 -12.85 9.33
N GLN A 55 1.84 -11.51 9.36
CA GLN A 55 2.25 -10.76 10.55
C GLN A 55 1.24 -10.89 11.70
N GLU A 56 -0.06 -10.97 11.42
CA GLU A 56 -1.09 -11.26 12.43
C GLU A 56 -0.86 -12.63 13.08
N SER A 57 -0.47 -13.65 12.30
CA SER A 57 -0.09 -14.96 12.84
C SER A 57 1.17 -14.89 13.72
N VAL A 58 2.11 -13.99 13.42
CA VAL A 58 3.30 -13.78 14.27
C VAL A 58 2.89 -13.10 15.57
N VAL A 59 2.06 -12.05 15.51
CA VAL A 59 1.51 -11.38 16.69
C VAL A 59 0.83 -12.37 17.63
N ASP A 60 -0.05 -13.25 17.10
CA ASP A 60 -0.74 -14.26 17.91
C ASP A 60 0.24 -15.18 18.65
N GLY A 61 1.34 -15.56 18.00
CA GLY A 61 2.41 -16.36 18.59
C GLY A 61 3.14 -15.61 19.70
N LEU A 62 3.57 -14.38 19.41
CA LEU A 62 4.30 -13.53 20.35
C LEU A 62 3.47 -13.18 21.60
N GLU A 63 2.19 -12.90 21.44
CA GLU A 63 1.28 -12.64 22.55
C GLU A 63 1.05 -13.89 23.41
N GLU A 64 1.06 -15.08 22.82
CA GLU A 64 1.03 -16.34 23.56
C GLU A 64 2.33 -16.55 24.33
N ASP A 65 3.48 -16.40 23.67
CA ASP A 65 4.81 -16.54 24.31
C ASP A 65 4.97 -15.57 25.48
N LEU A 66 4.47 -14.33 25.36
CA LEU A 66 4.53 -13.33 26.42
C LEU A 66 3.81 -13.78 27.71
N LYS A 67 2.81 -14.66 27.63
CA LYS A 67 2.12 -15.22 28.81
C LYS A 67 2.98 -16.20 29.58
N TRP A 68 3.92 -16.87 28.91
CA TRP A 68 4.77 -17.93 29.46
C TRP A 68 6.17 -17.43 29.80
N GLU A 69 6.73 -16.55 28.97
CA GLU A 69 8.12 -16.09 28.99
C GLU A 69 8.22 -14.57 29.19
N TYR A 70 7.41 -14.03 30.11
CA TYR A 70 7.36 -12.61 30.36
C TYR A 70 8.73 -12.02 30.78
N SER A 71 9.16 -11.00 30.04
CA SER A 71 10.11 -9.98 30.50
C SER A 71 9.63 -8.58 30.06
N PRO A 72 9.98 -7.50 30.81
CA PRO A 72 9.63 -6.15 30.43
C PRO A 72 10.16 -5.75 29.04
N GLU A 73 11.36 -6.19 28.69
CA GLU A 73 12.01 -5.94 27.41
C GLU A 73 11.26 -6.65 26.28
N PHE A 74 10.84 -7.91 26.49
CA PHE A 74 10.05 -8.67 25.53
C PHE A 74 8.65 -8.07 25.34
N GLU A 75 7.94 -7.74 26.43
CA GLU A 75 6.62 -7.06 26.34
C GLU A 75 6.72 -5.77 25.52
N THR A 76 7.77 -4.99 25.72
CA THR A 76 7.98 -3.73 25.01
C THR A 76 8.20 -3.97 23.51
N ALA A 77 9.00 -4.99 23.15
CA ALA A 77 9.27 -5.34 21.76
C ALA A 77 8.01 -5.88 21.06
N VAL A 78 7.26 -6.77 21.72
CA VAL A 78 5.98 -7.30 21.20
C VAL A 78 4.98 -6.18 20.97
N LYS A 79 4.82 -5.25 21.91
CA LYS A 79 3.91 -4.09 21.72
C LYS A 79 4.32 -3.19 20.56
N ALA A 80 5.62 -2.98 20.36
CA ALA A 80 6.12 -2.22 19.21
C ALA A 80 5.81 -2.96 17.90
N TYR A 81 6.01 -4.28 17.87
CA TYR A 81 5.69 -5.11 16.71
C TYR A 81 4.18 -5.05 16.38
N VAL A 82 3.32 -5.21 17.39
CA VAL A 82 1.86 -5.08 17.23
C VAL A 82 1.47 -3.71 16.67
N ALA A 83 2.06 -2.64 17.18
CA ALA A 83 1.77 -1.28 16.69
C ALA A 83 2.13 -1.11 15.20
N GLU A 84 3.25 -1.66 14.75
CA GLU A 84 3.62 -1.62 13.32
C GLU A 84 2.71 -2.50 12.45
N VAL A 85 2.23 -3.64 12.98
CA VAL A 85 1.21 -4.45 12.30
C VAL A 85 -0.13 -3.70 12.20
N ASP A 86 -0.50 -2.89 13.20
CA ASP A 86 -1.69 -2.04 13.12
C ASP A 86 -1.52 -0.90 12.12
N ASN A 87 -0.35 -0.25 12.05
CA ASN A 87 -0.03 0.73 11.00
C ASN A 87 -0.17 0.12 9.59
N LEU A 88 0.30 -1.12 9.38
CA LEU A 88 0.11 -1.85 8.12
C LEU A 88 -1.38 -2.03 7.78
N LYS A 89 -2.23 -2.33 8.77
CA LYS A 89 -3.68 -2.47 8.56
C LYS A 89 -4.34 -1.15 8.18
N GLU A 90 -3.92 -0.05 8.80
CA GLU A 90 -4.40 1.29 8.48
C GLU A 90 -4.06 1.66 7.04
N ASN A 91 -2.81 1.42 6.61
CA ASN A 91 -2.37 1.65 5.24
C ASN A 91 -3.14 0.80 4.22
N ILE A 92 -3.41 -0.48 4.52
CA ILE A 92 -4.24 -1.34 3.66
C ILE A 92 -5.66 -0.77 3.52
N ALA A 93 -6.26 -0.31 4.62
CA ALA A 93 -7.60 0.26 4.60
C ALA A 93 -7.65 1.58 3.80
N GLU A 94 -6.60 2.40 3.88
CA GLU A 94 -6.51 3.63 3.10
C GLU A 94 -6.33 3.36 1.59
N LEU A 95 -5.49 2.37 1.22
CA LEU A 95 -5.35 1.95 -0.18
C LEU A 95 -6.66 1.39 -0.77
N ASP A 96 -7.44 0.65 0.01
CA ASP A 96 -8.76 0.15 -0.41
C ASP A 96 -9.73 1.31 -0.69
N ALA A 97 -9.74 2.32 0.19
CA ALA A 97 -10.52 3.54 -0.02
C ALA A 97 -10.07 4.34 -1.25
N ILE A 98 -8.76 4.38 -1.53
CA ILE A 98 -8.21 5.01 -2.75
C ILE A 98 -8.66 4.24 -4.00
N TYR A 99 -8.57 2.92 -4.00
CA TYR A 99 -9.03 2.07 -5.11
C TYR A 99 -10.51 2.34 -5.44
N ASP A 100 -11.37 2.37 -4.42
CA ASP A 100 -12.79 2.66 -4.57
C ASP A 100 -13.04 4.09 -5.10
N ALA A 101 -12.28 5.07 -4.61
CA ALA A 101 -12.40 6.46 -5.07
C ALA A 101 -12.04 6.60 -6.56
N LEU A 102 -10.92 6.00 -6.97
CA LEU A 102 -10.46 5.96 -8.37
C LEU A 102 -11.49 5.27 -9.27
N GLY A 103 -12.06 4.14 -8.83
CA GLY A 103 -13.16 3.48 -9.54
C GLY A 103 -14.39 4.37 -9.69
N GLY A 104 -14.73 5.13 -8.65
CA GLY A 104 -15.78 6.14 -8.68
C GLY A 104 -15.52 7.27 -9.68
N TYR A 105 -14.26 7.70 -9.84
CA TYR A 105 -13.86 8.70 -10.83
C TYR A 105 -13.96 8.16 -12.26
N LEU A 106 -13.50 6.93 -12.49
CA LEU A 106 -13.61 6.26 -13.78
C LEU A 106 -15.06 6.14 -14.26
N VAL A 107 -15.98 5.77 -13.36
CA VAL A 107 -17.43 5.73 -13.65
C VAL A 107 -17.95 7.11 -14.06
N LYS A 108 -17.55 8.17 -13.36
CA LYS A 108 -17.96 9.55 -13.68
C LYS A 108 -17.42 9.99 -15.05
N LEU A 109 -16.16 9.67 -15.37
CA LEU A 109 -15.56 9.96 -16.68
C LEU A 109 -16.24 9.22 -17.83
N ASN A 110 -16.73 8.00 -17.59
CA ASN A 110 -17.48 7.23 -18.58
C ASN A 110 -18.92 7.72 -18.80
N ALA A 111 -19.50 8.47 -17.86
CA ALA A 111 -20.85 9.04 -17.97
C ALA A 111 -20.94 10.31 -18.84
N GLY A 112 -19.81 10.82 -19.36
CA GLY A 112 -19.76 12.05 -20.18
C GLY A 112 -19.83 13.34 -19.35
N PRO A 113 -18.84 13.60 -18.47
CA PRO A 113 -18.82 14.78 -17.60
C PRO A 113 -18.58 16.07 -18.38
N LEU A 114 -19.11 17.18 -17.86
CA LEU A 114 -18.79 18.54 -18.34
C LEU A 114 -17.29 18.81 -18.16
N GLU A 115 -16.70 19.68 -19.00
CA GLU A 115 -15.26 19.99 -18.99
C GLU A 115 -14.75 20.43 -17.60
N PHE A 116 -15.47 21.33 -16.91
CA PHE A 116 -15.12 21.75 -15.53
C PHE A 116 -15.13 20.58 -14.53
N SER A 117 -15.99 19.58 -14.75
CA SER A 117 -15.99 18.37 -13.92
C SER A 117 -14.90 17.37 -14.31
N GLN A 118 -14.30 17.48 -15.51
CA GLN A 118 -13.14 16.67 -15.89
C GLN A 118 -11.88 17.14 -15.18
N THR A 119 -11.60 18.46 -15.20
CA THR A 119 -10.46 19.04 -14.48
C THR A 119 -10.51 18.75 -12.98
N LEU A 120 -11.70 18.87 -12.36
CA LEU A 120 -11.83 18.52 -10.94
C LEU A 120 -11.59 17.02 -10.68
N ILE A 121 -12.02 16.14 -11.60
CA ILE A 121 -11.76 14.70 -11.46
C ILE A 121 -10.27 14.40 -11.63
N GLU A 122 -9.58 15.10 -12.53
CA GLU A 122 -8.13 15.01 -12.75
C GLU A 122 -7.38 15.36 -11.46
N GLU A 123 -7.60 16.55 -10.90
CA GLU A 123 -6.95 17.01 -9.66
C GLU A 123 -7.20 16.04 -8.48
N MET A 124 -8.44 15.55 -8.34
CA MET A 124 -8.77 14.59 -7.27
C MET A 124 -8.18 13.19 -7.52
N ALA A 125 -7.99 12.78 -8.77
CA ALA A 125 -7.36 11.52 -9.10
C ALA A 125 -5.86 11.57 -8.82
N GLU A 126 -5.19 12.65 -9.25
CA GLU A 126 -3.77 12.92 -8.97
C GLU A 126 -3.52 12.91 -7.45
N GLU A 127 -4.33 13.61 -6.65
CA GLU A 127 -4.19 13.61 -5.18
C GLU A 127 -4.25 12.18 -4.59
N LYS A 128 -5.10 11.31 -5.14
CA LYS A 128 -5.25 9.94 -4.65
C LYS A 128 -4.12 9.03 -5.12
N ILE A 129 -3.60 9.27 -6.32
CA ILE A 129 -2.45 8.55 -6.86
C ILE A 129 -1.19 8.91 -6.05
N ASP A 130 -0.92 10.20 -5.85
CA ASP A 130 0.19 10.68 -5.03
C ASP A 130 0.13 10.08 -3.61
N ARG A 131 -1.08 10.07 -3.00
CA ARG A 131 -1.26 9.48 -1.68
C ARG A 131 -1.01 7.96 -1.67
N ALA A 132 -1.39 7.23 -2.74
CA ALA A 132 -1.08 5.81 -2.84
C ALA A 132 0.42 5.54 -2.93
N GLU A 133 1.18 6.41 -3.62
CA GLU A 133 2.64 6.32 -3.69
C GLU A 133 3.28 6.57 -2.32
N GLU A 134 2.81 7.57 -1.57
CA GLU A 134 3.25 7.81 -0.19
C GLU A 134 3.01 6.60 0.70
N ILE A 135 1.80 6.02 0.66
CA ILE A 135 1.47 4.82 1.44
C ILE A 135 2.36 3.64 1.04
N SER A 136 2.70 3.51 -0.25
CA SER A 136 3.63 2.46 -0.70
C SER A 136 5.00 2.62 -0.06
N ALA A 137 5.53 3.84 0.05
CA ALA A 137 6.80 4.09 0.72
C ALA A 137 6.72 3.85 2.24
N ASP A 138 5.62 4.28 2.88
CA ASP A 138 5.38 4.03 4.31
C ASP A 138 5.33 2.53 4.60
N ASN A 139 4.73 1.72 3.71
CA ASN A 139 4.68 0.27 3.85
C ASN A 139 6.06 -0.40 3.74
N GLU A 140 6.98 0.12 2.91
CA GLU A 140 8.35 -0.37 2.88
C GLU A 140 9.06 -0.13 4.21
N GLU A 141 8.88 1.05 4.82
CA GLU A 141 9.43 1.38 6.13
C GLU A 141 8.85 0.50 7.24
N ILE A 142 7.53 0.26 7.22
CA ILE A 142 6.86 -0.63 8.18
C ILE A 142 7.43 -2.05 8.08
N GLN A 143 7.64 -2.57 6.86
CA GLN A 143 8.21 -3.91 6.68
C GLN A 143 9.65 -4.02 7.20
N GLU A 144 10.47 -2.99 7.00
CA GLU A 144 11.82 -2.93 7.57
C GLU A 144 11.79 -2.94 9.10
N LYS A 145 10.92 -2.13 9.71
CA LYS A 145 10.74 -2.11 11.17
C LYS A 145 10.26 -3.44 11.74
N LEU A 146 9.30 -4.09 11.08
CA LEU A 146 8.80 -5.40 11.50
C LEU A 146 9.91 -6.45 11.44
N TYR A 147 10.78 -6.41 10.41
CA TYR A 147 11.93 -7.29 10.32
C TYR A 147 12.93 -7.04 11.46
N ASP A 148 13.31 -5.79 11.70
CA ASP A 148 14.24 -5.41 12.78
C ASP A 148 13.69 -5.77 14.18
N LEU A 149 12.38 -5.58 14.38
CA LEU A 149 11.71 -5.96 15.63
C LEU A 149 11.65 -7.48 15.79
N GLY A 150 11.42 -8.23 14.71
CA GLY A 150 11.48 -9.69 14.70
C GLY A 150 12.86 -10.21 15.11
N ASP A 151 13.92 -9.71 14.48
CA ASP A 151 15.31 -10.08 14.82
C ASP A 151 15.63 -9.74 16.28
N LYS A 152 15.19 -8.57 16.76
CA LYS A 152 15.37 -8.16 18.16
C LYS A 152 14.63 -9.08 19.14
N ILE A 153 13.43 -9.53 18.78
CA ILE A 153 12.63 -10.42 19.62
C ILE A 153 13.30 -11.79 19.72
N ASP A 154 13.80 -12.34 18.61
CA ASP A 154 14.48 -13.65 18.57
C ASP A 154 15.78 -13.69 19.41
N GLU A 155 16.36 -12.52 19.72
CA GLU A 155 17.57 -12.39 20.55
C GLU A 155 17.28 -12.31 22.07
N LEU A 156 16.02 -12.13 22.49
CA LEU A 156 15.61 -12.00 23.89
C LEU A 156 15.31 -13.36 24.54
#